data_AF-A0A962V494-F1
#
_entry.id   AF-A0A962V494-F1
#
_cell.length_a   1.000
_cell.length_b   1.000
_cell.length_c   1.000
_cell.angle_alpha   90.00
_cell.angle_beta   90.00
_cell.angle_gamma   90.00
#
_symmetry.space_group_name_H-M   'P 1'
#
loop_
_entity.id
_entity.type
_entity.pdbx_description
1 polymer ?
#
loop_
_entity_poly.entity_id
_entity_poly.type
_entity_poly.pdbx_seq_one_letter_code
_entity_poly.pdbx_strand_id
1 'polypeptide(L)' 'LVTRILFEGQRAVGVEYSINNRRQRVYAEREVILAGGVINSPQLLMLSGIGAADELQ' A
#
# COMPACT_ATOMS: atom_id res chain seq x y z
N LEU A 1 9.36 -6.68 1.02
CA LEU A 1 7.89 -6.89 1.00
C LEU A 1 7.20 -5.53 1.13
N VAL A 2 6.24 -5.21 0.26
CA VAL A 2 5.45 -3.96 0.35
C VAL A 2 4.46 -4.09 1.51
N THR A 3 4.36 -3.06 2.35
CA THR A 3 3.58 -3.09 3.59
C THR A 3 2.35 -2.19 3.57
N ARG A 4 2.39 -1.06 2.85
CA ARG A 4 1.24 -0.16 2.66
C ARG A 4 1.46 0.82 1.51
N ILE A 5 0.36 1.36 0.99
CA ILE A 5 0.32 2.53 0.12
C ILE A 5 0.37 3.80 0.98
N LEU A 6 1.07 4.81 0.49
CA LEU A 6 1.17 6.13 1.10
C LEU A 6 0.15 7.06 0.44
N PHE A 7 -0.60 7.81 1.24
CA PHE A 7 -1.65 8.72 0.76
C PHE A 7 -1.43 10.15 1.23
N GLU A 8 -1.76 11.09 0.34
CA GLU A 8 -2.03 12.49 0.66
C GLU A 8 -3.51 12.76 0.36
N GLY A 9 -4.34 12.81 1.41
CA GLY A 9 -5.79 12.80 1.26
C GLY A 9 -6.25 11.54 0.51
N GLN A 10 -6.84 11.72 -0.67
CA GLN A 10 -7.32 10.63 -1.52
C GLN A 10 -6.32 10.21 -2.62
N ARG A 11 -5.15 10.85 -2.70
CA ARG A 11 -4.14 10.56 -3.72
C ARG A 11 -3.10 9.58 -3.19
N ALA A 12 -2.90 8.46 -3.88
CA ALA A 12 -1.75 7.60 -3.66
C ALA A 12 -0.47 8.29 -4.15
N VAL A 13 0.53 8.42 -3.28
CA VAL A 13 1.79 9.14 -3.56
C VAL A 13 3.03 8.24 -3.49
N GLY A 14 2.87 6.97 -3.13
CA GLY A 14 3.99 6.05 -3.01
C GLY A 14 3.65 4.78 -2.23
N VAL A 15 4.68 4.04 -1.85
CA VAL A 15 4.56 2.82 -1.04
C VAL A 15 5.62 2.78 0.05
N GLU A 16 5.27 2.15 1.17
CA GLU A 16 6.23 1.69 2.17
C GLU A 16 6.51 0.20 1.94
N TYR A 17 7.77 -0.19 2.08
CA TYR A 17 8.19 -1.58 2.00
C TYR A 17 9.30 -1.88 3.00
N SER A 18 9.47 -3.16 3.33
CA SER A 18 10.54 -3.66 4.18
C SER A 18 11.59 -4.42 3.37
N ILE A 19 12.86 -4.08 3.58
CA ILE A 19 14.03 -4.83 3.10
C ILE A 19 15.03 -4.94 4.26
N ASN A 20 15.56 -6.14 4.51
CA ASN A 20 16.51 -6.39 5.61
C ASN A 20 16.00 -5.86 6.97
N ASN A 21 14.71 -6.07 7.27
CA ASN A 21 14.03 -5.56 8.47
C ASN A 21 14.05 -4.04 8.65
N ARG A 22 14.31 -3.28 7.58
CA ARG A 22 14.25 -1.82 7.57
C ARG A 22 13.10 -1.37 6.70
N ARG A 23 12.25 -0.51 7.26
CA ARG A 23 11.18 0.17 6.51
C ARG A 23 11.78 1.27 5.64
N GLN A 24 11.37 1.29 4.39
CA GLN A 24 11.74 2.29 3.40
C GLN A 24 10.47 2.79 2.71
N ARG A 25 10.53 4.03 2.23
CA ARG A 25 9.45 4.67 1.48
C ARG A 25 9.98 5.06 0.11
N VAL A 26 9.17 4.82 -0.92
CA VAL A 26 9.42 5.29 -2.27
C VAL A 26 8.18 6.02 -2.76
N TYR A 27 8.39 7.16 -3.41
CA TYR A 27 7.32 8.00 -3.92
C TYR A 27 7.13 7.77 -5.41
N ALA A 28 5.88 7.86 -5.85
CA ALA A 28 5.50 7.78 -7.26
C ALA A 28 5.06 9.17 -7.74
N GLU A 29 5.66 9.64 -8.84
CA GLU A 29 5.33 10.97 -9.38
C GLU A 29 3.89 11.04 -9.91
N ARG A 30 3.35 9.92 -10.42
CA ARG A 30 2.05 9.87 -11.07
C ARG A 30 1.09 8.92 -10.38
N GLU A 31 1.39 7.62 -10.40
CA GLU A 31 0.47 6.56 -10.03
C GLU A 31 1.18 5.41 -9.30
N VAL A 32 0.41 4.69 -8.49
CA VAL A 32 0.82 3.41 -7.87
C VAL A 32 -0.01 2.30 -8.49
N ILE A 33 0.64 1.37 -9.20
CA ILE A 33 -0.02 0.23 -9.86
C ILE A 33 0.17 -1.01 -8.99
N LEU A 34 -0.94 -1.63 -8.59
CA LEU A 34 -0.94 -2.90 -7.86
C LEU A 34 -0.95 -4.07 -8.84
N ALA A 35 0.10 -4.88 -8.78
CA ALA A 35 0.24 -6.10 -9.59
C ALA A 35 0.68 -7.30 -8.74
N GLY A 36 0.24 -7.36 -7.47
CA GLY A 36 0.59 -8.42 -6.52
C GLY A 36 -0.22 -9.72 -6.70
N GLY A 37 -1.04 -9.81 -7.75
CA GLY A 37 -1.99 -10.90 -7.98
C GLY A 37 -3.24 -10.83 -7.09
N VAL A 38 -4.11 -11.83 -7.23
CA VAL A 38 -5.44 -11.88 -6.57
C VAL A 38 -5.38 -12.03 -5.04
N ILE A 39 -4.22 -12.39 -4.48
CA ILE A 39 -4.01 -12.55 -3.05
C ILE A 39 -3.42 -11.28 -2.44
N ASN A 40 -2.25 -10.84 -2.92
CA ASN A 40 -1.52 -9.76 -2.25
C ASN A 40 -2.10 -8.37 -2.56
N SER A 41 -2.71 -8.15 -3.73
CA SER A 41 -3.26 -6.84 -4.09
C SER A 41 -4.43 -6.42 -3.19
N PRO A 42 -5.48 -7.25 -2.98
CA PRO A 42 -6.55 -6.88 -2.04
C PRO A 42 -6.03 -6.79 -0.60
N GLN A 43 -5.14 -7.68 -0.17
CA GLN A 43 -4.53 -7.58 1.16
C GLN A 43 -3.79 -6.25 1.35
N LEU A 44 -3.04 -5.80 0.36
CA LEU A 44 -2.31 -4.53 0.44
C LEU A 44 -3.26 -3.32 0.46
N LEU A 45 -4.38 -3.37 -0.27
CA LEU A 45 -5.43 -2.35 -0.18
C LEU A 45 -5.97 -2.25 1.26
N MET A 46 -6.30 -3.38 1.86
CA MET A 46 -6.80 -3.48 3.24
C MET A 46 -5.80 -2.89 4.24
N LEU A 47 -4.54 -3.32 4.17
CA LEU A 47 -3.45 -2.80 5.02
C LEU A 47 -3.19 -1.29 4.82
N SER A 48 -3.69 -0.73 3.72
CA SER A 48 -3.56 0.69 3.38
C SER A 48 -4.82 1.50 3.71
N GLY A 49 -5.81 0.90 4.37
CA GLY A 49 -7.06 1.57 4.75
C GLY A 49 -8.11 1.60 3.63
N ILE A 50 -7.99 0.75 2.61
CA ILE A 50 -8.98 0.60 1.53
C ILE A 50 -9.63 -0.77 1.63
N GLY A 51 -10.90 -0.81 2.01
CA GLY A 51 -11.61 -2.04 2.35
C GLY A 51 -12.98 -1.79 2.95
N ALA A 52 -13.66 -2.86 3.33
CA ALA A 52 -14.88 -2.74 4.11
C ALA A 52 -14.54 -2.23 5.52
N ALA A 53 -15.33 -1.29 6.05
CA ALA A 53 -14.98 -0.58 7.29
C ALA A 53 -14.86 -1.52 8.51
N ASP A 54 -15.64 -2.59 8.54
CA ASP A 54 -15.61 -3.64 9.54
C ASP A 54 -14.32 -4.48 9.52
N GLU A 55 -13.60 -4.47 8.40
CA GLU A 55 -12.36 -5.20 8.22
C GLU A 55 -11.09 -4.34 8.43
N LEU A 56 -11.22 -3.02 8.62
CA LEU A 56 -10.12 -2.03 8.69
C LEU A 56 -9.77 -1.55 10.12
N GLN A 57 -9.88 -2.43 11.13
CA GLN A 57 -9.77 -2.09 12.56
C GLN A 57 -8.54 -1.24 12.96
#